data_AF-A0A6C2D420-F1
#
_entry.id   AF-A0A6C2D420-F1
#
_cell.length_a   1.000
_cell.length_b   1.000
_cell.length_c   1.000
_cell.angle_alpha   90.00
_cell.angle_beta   90.00
_cell.angle_gamma   90.00
#
_symmetry.space_group_name_H-M   'P 1'
#
loop_
_entity.id
_entity.type
_entity.pdbx_description
1 polymer ?
#
loop_
_entity_poly.entity_id
_entity_poly.type
_entity_poly.pdbx_seq_one_letter_code
_entity_poly.pdbx_strand_id
1 'polypeptide(L)'
;MRRSLFPSDDALPTWLHSLLLILIVSPFGVPLLWWGLQAMATAHLAPLSGPDFGQFFFGAVTLNGKPAKVAGLSLVVLGCAYFALAAQFSRLACTTLLLRALPWVLLAISTLLSLWVKAHR
;
A
#
# COMPACT_ATOMS: atom_id res chain seq x y z
N MET A 1 14.24 -33.41 -15.89
CA MET A 1 13.68 -32.24 -15.19
C MET A 1 14.22 -32.24 -13.76
N ARG A 2 14.97 -31.21 -13.34
CA ARG A 2 15.44 -31.09 -11.94
C ARG A 2 14.22 -30.89 -11.04
N ARG A 3 14.08 -31.72 -9.99
CA ARG A 3 13.13 -31.43 -8.91
C ARG A 3 13.54 -30.12 -8.26
N SER A 4 12.63 -29.16 -8.23
CA SER A 4 12.79 -27.91 -7.48
C SER A 4 13.18 -28.23 -6.04
N LEU A 5 14.22 -27.57 -5.52
CA LEU A 5 14.61 -27.63 -4.11
C LEU A 5 13.57 -26.95 -3.20
N PHE A 6 12.74 -26.09 -3.78
CA PHE A 6 11.65 -25.42 -3.09
C PHE A 6 10.35 -26.21 -3.25
N PRO A 7 9.55 -26.37 -2.17
CA PRO A 7 8.23 -26.96 -2.26
C PRO A 7 7.39 -26.28 -3.34
N SER A 8 6.62 -27.05 -4.10
CA SER A 8 5.62 -26.49 -5.02
C SER A 8 4.64 -25.62 -4.23
N ASP A 9 4.22 -24.49 -4.79
CA ASP A 9 3.26 -23.58 -4.15
C ASP A 9 1.99 -24.32 -3.72
N ASP A 10 1.54 -25.29 -4.52
CA ASP A 10 0.39 -26.17 -4.23
C ASP A 10 0.56 -27.03 -2.97
N ALA A 11 1.80 -27.31 -2.54
CA ALA A 11 2.09 -28.13 -1.36
C ALA A 11 2.01 -27.34 -0.04
N LEU A 12 1.92 -26.00 -0.10
CA LEU A 12 1.85 -25.16 1.11
C LEU A 12 0.44 -25.17 1.73
N PRO A 13 0.33 -25.23 3.07
CA PRO A 13 -0.92 -24.97 3.77
C PRO A 13 -1.43 -23.55 3.49
N THR A 14 -2.75 -23.37 3.36
CA THR A 14 -3.37 -22.08 3.02
C THR A 14 -3.00 -20.95 3.99
N TRP A 15 -2.85 -21.26 5.28
CA TRP A 15 -2.46 -20.27 6.30
C TRP A 15 -1.02 -19.81 6.11
N LEU A 16 -0.10 -20.72 5.75
CA LEU A 16 1.31 -20.42 5.54
C LEU A 16 1.50 -19.61 4.25
N HIS A 17 0.78 -19.97 3.19
CA HIS A 17 0.72 -19.18 1.95
C HIS A 17 0.29 -17.74 2.22
N SER A 18 -0.82 -17.58 2.95
CA SER A 18 -1.38 -16.26 3.25
C SER A 18 -0.45 -15.44 4.15
N LEU A 19 0.21 -16.08 5.12
CA LEU A 19 1.19 -15.45 5.98
C LEU A 19 2.42 -14.96 5.20
N LEU A 20 2.93 -15.77 4.27
CA LEU A 20 4.06 -15.38 3.41
C LEU A 20 3.70 -14.18 2.52
N LEU A 21 2.50 -14.15 1.94
CA LEU A 21 2.03 -13.01 1.16
C LEU A 21 1.97 -11.72 1.99
N ILE A 22 1.44 -11.79 3.21
CA ILE A 22 1.40 -10.65 4.13
C ILE A 22 2.83 -10.21 4.49
N LEU A 23 3.72 -11.16 4.77
CA LEU A 23 5.10 -10.87 5.16
C LEU A 23 5.87 -10.15 4.04
N ILE A 24 5.72 -10.61 2.79
CA ILE A 24 6.35 -10.01 1.60
C ILE A 24 5.89 -8.56 1.40
N VAL A 25 4.62 -8.28 1.63
CA VAL A 25 4.01 -6.98 1.40
C VAL A 25 4.20 -6.02 2.58
N SER A 26 4.34 -6.56 3.80
CA SER A 26 4.49 -5.78 5.03
C SER A 26 5.59 -4.68 5.00
N PRO A 27 6.81 -4.88 4.48
CA PRO A 27 7.82 -3.82 4.44
C PRO A 27 7.40 -2.62 3.56
N PHE A 28 6.46 -2.81 2.63
CA PHE A 28 5.93 -1.75 1.78
C PHE A 28 4.65 -1.14 2.36
N GLY A 29 3.75 -1.96 2.91
CA GLY A 29 2.45 -1.49 3.41
C GLY A 29 2.51 -0.86 4.81
N VAL A 30 3.26 -1.45 5.74
CA VAL A 30 3.24 -1.04 7.16
C VAL A 30 3.79 0.38 7.37
N PRO A 31 4.93 0.78 6.78
CA PRO A 31 5.42 2.16 6.94
C PRO A 31 4.44 3.21 6.40
N LEU A 32 3.76 2.91 5.29
CA LEU A 32 2.76 3.79 4.69
C LEU A 32 1.53 3.96 5.60
N LEU A 33 1.03 2.86 6.17
CA LEU A 33 -0.07 2.91 7.12
C LEU A 33 0.33 3.71 8.37
N TRP A 34 1.53 3.47 8.90
CA TRP A 34 2.04 4.17 10.08
C TRP A 34 2.13 5.68 9.86
N TRP A 35 2.83 6.13 8.82
CA TRP A 35 2.97 7.55 8.51
C TRP A 35 1.63 8.18 8.11
N GLY A 36 0.78 7.44 7.39
CA GLY A 36 -0.54 7.91 6.98
C GLY A 36 -1.46 8.17 8.17
N LEU A 37 -1.57 7.20 9.08
CA LEU A 37 -2.36 7.33 10.31
C LEU A 37 -1.80 8.44 11.21
N GLN A 38 -0.49 8.54 11.33
CA GLN A 38 0.16 9.60 12.09
C GLN A 38 -0.19 10.98 11.51
N ALA A 39 -0.08 11.18 10.19
CA ALA A 39 -0.40 12.44 9.54
C ALA A 39 -1.89 12.83 9.64
N MET A 40 -2.79 11.84 9.63
CA MET A 40 -4.21 12.08 9.88
C MET A 40 -4.48 12.56 11.31
N ALA A 41 -3.78 11.96 12.29
CA ALA A 41 -3.92 12.29 13.71
C ALA A 41 -3.29 13.65 14.07
N THR A 42 -2.07 13.92 13.59
CA THR A 42 -1.31 15.13 13.91
C THR A 42 -1.63 16.31 13.00
N ALA A 43 -2.34 16.06 11.88
CA ALA A 43 -2.49 17.03 10.79
C ALA A 43 -1.15 17.60 10.30
N HIS A 44 -0.08 16.80 10.43
CA HIS A 44 1.28 17.17 10.07
C HIS A 44 1.95 16.01 9.37
N LEU A 45 2.50 16.26 8.17
CA LEU A 45 3.27 15.29 7.42
C LEU A 45 4.62 15.89 7.04
N ALA A 46 5.68 15.33 7.62
CA ALA A 46 7.05 15.63 7.22
C ALA A 46 7.34 15.08 5.81
N PRO A 47 8.26 15.68 5.05
CA PRO A 47 8.64 15.17 3.75
C PRO A 47 9.12 13.72 3.88
N LEU A 48 8.50 12.83 3.12
CA LEU A 48 8.85 11.41 3.10
C LEU A 48 10.26 11.25 2.54
N SER A 49 11.14 10.69 3.36
CA SER A 49 12.50 10.37 2.96
C SER A 49 12.49 9.12 2.08
N GLY A 50 13.00 9.21 0.86
CA GLY A 50 13.01 8.10 -0.10
C GLY A 50 13.48 8.53 -1.49
N PRO A 51 13.61 7.58 -2.45
CA PRO A 51 13.92 7.91 -3.84
C PRO A 51 12.87 8.87 -4.42
N ASP A 52 13.20 9.60 -5.49
CA ASP A 52 12.43 10.71 -6.06
C ASP A 52 10.92 10.46 -6.22
N PHE A 53 10.48 9.20 -6.30
CA PHE A 53 9.08 8.80 -6.25
C PHE A 53 8.32 9.22 -4.98
N GLY A 54 8.92 9.17 -3.79
CA GLY A 54 8.27 9.65 -2.55
C GLY A 54 8.07 11.16 -2.56
N GLN A 55 9.06 11.88 -3.11
CA GLN A 55 8.99 13.32 -3.35
C GLN A 55 8.03 13.67 -4.51
N PHE A 56 7.81 12.77 -5.46
CA PHE A 56 6.90 13.02 -6.58
C PHE A 56 5.46 13.27 -6.12
N PHE A 57 4.98 12.53 -5.11
CA PHE A 57 3.59 12.61 -4.65
C PHE A 57 3.34 13.78 -3.70
N PHE A 58 4.22 13.99 -2.72
CA PHE A 58 3.99 14.97 -1.65
C PHE A 58 5.06 16.06 -1.58
N GLY A 59 6.15 15.97 -2.35
CA GLY A 59 7.24 16.95 -2.46
C GLY A 59 8.09 17.16 -1.19
N ALA A 60 9.09 18.04 -1.28
CA ALA A 60 10.10 18.24 -0.23
C ALA A 60 9.70 19.16 0.94
N VAL A 61 8.50 19.74 0.92
CA VAL A 61 7.96 20.67 1.93
C VAL A 61 7.06 19.95 2.91
N THR A 62 7.13 20.31 4.18
CA THR A 62 6.19 19.86 5.22
C THR A 62 4.76 20.27 4.88
N LEU A 63 3.81 19.34 5.01
CA LEU A 63 2.38 19.62 4.88
C LEU A 63 1.76 19.82 6.26
N ASN A 64 0.88 20.81 6.38
CA ASN A 64 0.16 21.13 7.62
C ASN A 64 -1.35 21.24 7.38
N GLY A 65 -2.14 20.87 8.38
CA GLY A 65 -3.59 21.03 8.38
C GLY A 65 -4.31 20.07 7.43
N LYS A 66 -5.26 20.59 6.65
CA LYS A 66 -6.08 19.79 5.71
C LYS A 66 -5.25 19.01 4.68
N PRO A 67 -4.26 19.58 3.96
CA PRO A 67 -3.48 18.84 2.98
C PRO A 67 -2.66 17.70 3.62
N ALA A 68 -2.19 17.87 4.86
CA ALA A 68 -1.51 16.80 5.59
C ALA A 68 -2.43 15.61 5.89
N LYS A 69 -3.69 15.86 6.26
CA LYS A 69 -4.68 14.80 6.50
C LYS A 69 -5.03 14.05 5.21
N VAL A 70 -5.16 14.75 4.09
CA VAL A 70 -5.45 14.14 2.79
C VAL A 70 -4.25 13.36 2.27
N ALA A 71 -3.03 13.87 2.46
CA ALA A 71 -1.81 13.12 2.20
C ALA A 71 -1.72 11.85 3.06
N GLY A 72 -2.04 11.98 4.35
CA GLY A 72 -2.13 10.83 5.26
C GLY A 72 -3.14 9.79 4.79
N LEU A 73 -4.33 10.22 4.36
CA LEU A 73 -5.33 9.32 3.79
C LEU A 73 -4.82 8.63 2.51
N SER A 74 -4.13 9.35 1.63
CA SER A 74 -3.53 8.76 0.43
C SER A 74 -2.52 7.66 0.77
N LEU A 75 -1.68 7.89 1.79
CA LEU A 75 -0.73 6.88 2.28
C LEU A 75 -1.43 5.67 2.88
N VAL A 76 -2.50 5.88 3.66
CA VAL A 76 -3.31 4.78 4.21
C VAL A 76 -3.92 3.94 3.08
N VAL A 77 -4.52 4.58 2.09
CA VAL A 77 -5.11 3.92 0.92
C VAL A 77 -4.05 3.15 0.12
N LEU A 78 -2.85 3.73 -0.05
CA LEU A 78 -1.74 3.06 -0.71
C LEU A 78 -1.26 1.84 0.08
N GLY A 79 -1.12 1.96 1.40
CA GLY A 79 -0.82 0.84 2.28
C GLY A 79 -1.85 -0.28 2.16
N CYS A 80 -3.14 0.06 2.14
CA CYS A 80 -4.22 -0.90 1.90
C CYS A 80 -4.15 -1.53 0.49
N ALA A 81 -3.74 -0.78 -0.54
CA ALA A 81 -3.57 -1.31 -1.90
C ALA A 81 -2.52 -2.43 -1.95
N TYR A 82 -1.42 -2.26 -1.21
CA TYR A 82 -0.40 -3.30 -1.05
C TYR A 82 -0.97 -4.58 -0.43
N PHE A 83 -1.73 -4.47 0.67
CA PHE A 83 -2.39 -5.65 1.26
C PHE A 83 -3.48 -6.25 0.35
N ALA A 84 -4.17 -5.44 -0.45
CA ALA A 84 -5.11 -5.91 -1.46
C ALA A 84 -4.40 -6.66 -2.60
N LEU A 85 -3.18 -6.27 -2.98
CA LEU A 85 -2.34 -7.03 -3.91
C LEU A 85 -1.99 -8.40 -3.29
N ALA A 86 -1.60 -8.45 -2.01
CA ALA A 86 -1.37 -9.72 -1.32
C ALA A 86 -2.63 -10.60 -1.37
N ALA A 87 -3.80 -10.03 -1.08
CA ALA A 87 -5.08 -10.75 -1.11
C ALA A 87 -5.41 -11.28 -2.52
N GLN A 88 -5.08 -10.55 -3.58
CA GLN A 88 -5.26 -10.98 -4.97
C GLN A 88 -4.49 -12.27 -5.31
N PHE A 89 -3.30 -12.47 -4.72
CA PHE A 89 -2.50 -13.70 -4.89
C PHE A 89 -2.84 -14.79 -3.88
N SER A 90 -3.75 -14.51 -2.94
CA SER A 90 -4.24 -15.52 -2.01
C SER A 90 -5.19 -16.48 -2.73
N ARG A 91 -5.24 -17.73 -2.24
CA ARG A 91 -6.16 -18.75 -2.75
C ARG A 91 -7.65 -18.38 -2.58
N LEU A 92 -7.95 -17.42 -1.70
CA LEU A 92 -9.30 -16.87 -1.48
C LEU A 92 -9.77 -15.99 -2.65
N ALA A 93 -8.86 -15.40 -3.43
CA ALA A 93 -9.21 -14.48 -4.52
C ALA A 93 -9.44 -15.18 -5.87
N CYS A 94 -9.16 -16.48 -5.99
CA CYS A 94 -9.33 -17.23 -7.25
C CYS A 94 -10.76 -17.19 -7.81
N THR A 95 -11.77 -16.91 -6.97
CA THR A 95 -13.19 -16.92 -7.35
C THR A 95 -13.84 -15.54 -7.43
N THR A 96 -13.20 -14.48 -6.93
CA THR A 96 -13.87 -13.18 -6.75
C THR A 96 -13.20 -12.08 -7.58
N LEU A 97 -13.81 -11.72 -8.71
CA LEU A 97 -13.35 -10.64 -9.59
C LEU A 97 -13.13 -9.30 -8.84
N LEU A 98 -13.96 -9.04 -7.82
CA LEU A 98 -13.90 -7.81 -7.03
C LEU A 98 -12.59 -7.71 -6.22
N LEU A 99 -12.12 -8.81 -5.61
CA LEU A 99 -10.83 -8.88 -4.92
C LEU A 99 -9.65 -8.69 -5.89
N ARG A 100 -9.81 -9.08 -7.15
CA ARG A 100 -8.80 -8.95 -8.20
C ARG A 100 -8.68 -7.51 -8.72
N ALA A 101 -9.79 -6.76 -8.72
CA ALA A 101 -9.81 -5.35 -9.12
C ALA A 101 -9.47 -4.39 -7.96
N LEU A 102 -9.74 -4.79 -6.72
CA LEU A 102 -9.54 -3.97 -5.51
C LEU A 102 -8.18 -3.26 -5.41
N PRO A 103 -7.02 -3.91 -5.63
CA PRO A 103 -5.74 -3.21 -5.52
C PRO A 103 -5.61 -2.06 -6.53
N TRP A 104 -6.10 -2.25 -7.75
CA TRP A 104 -6.07 -1.23 -8.80
C TRP A 104 -6.96 -0.04 -8.48
N VAL A 105 -8.14 -0.29 -7.92
CA VAL A 105 -9.06 0.77 -7.46
C VAL A 105 -8.41 1.58 -6.33
N LEU A 106 -7.79 0.92 -5.36
CA LEU A 106 -7.12 1.60 -4.25
C LEU A 106 -5.91 2.42 -4.74
N LEU A 107 -5.13 1.90 -5.69
CA LEU A 107 -4.05 2.67 -6.33
C LEU A 107 -4.59 3.92 -7.07
N ALA A 108 -5.72 3.80 -7.77
CA ALA A 108 -6.34 4.95 -8.44
C ALA A 108 -6.82 6.00 -7.42
N ILE A 109 -7.43 5.58 -6.31
CA ILE A 109 -7.86 6.50 -5.24
C ILE A 109 -6.65 7.20 -4.60
N SER A 110 -5.59 6.46 -4.26
CA SER A 110 -4.38 7.06 -3.69
C SER A 110 -3.75 8.07 -4.64
N THR A 111 -3.64 7.77 -5.93
CA THR A 111 -3.07 8.70 -6.91
C THR A 111 -3.92 9.96 -7.07
N LEU A 112 -5.25 9.85 -7.10
CA LEU A 112 -6.15 11.01 -7.14
C LEU A 112 -6.01 11.90 -5.89
N LEU A 113 -5.93 11.30 -4.70
CA LEU A 113 -5.73 12.05 -3.46
C LEU A 113 -4.38 12.76 -3.45
N SER A 114 -3.32 12.11 -3.94
CA SER A 114 -2.00 12.71 -4.05
C SER A 114 -1.97 13.88 -5.04
N LEU A 115 -2.67 13.76 -6.18
CA LEU A 115 -2.82 14.86 -7.15
C LEU A 115 -3.59 16.03 -6.55
N TRP A 116 -4.63 15.75 -5.76
CA TRP A 116 -5.37 16.79 -5.05
C TRP A 116 -4.46 17.55 -4.07
N VAL A 117 -3.65 16.83 -3.29
CA VAL A 117 -2.68 17.44 -2.36
C VAL A 117 -1.68 18.31 -3.12
N LYS A 118 -1.17 17.84 -4.26
CA LYS A 118 -0.26 18.61 -5.11
C LYS A 118 -0.89 19.90 -5.63
N ALA A 119 -2.19 19.91 -5.90
CA ALA A 119 -2.93 21.09 -6.34
C ALA A 119 -3.27 22.07 -5.20
N HIS A 120 -3.32 21.61 -3.95
CA HIS A 120 -3.74 22.40 -2.77
C HIS A 120 -2.61 22.60 -1.76
N ARG A 121 -1.36 22.53 -2.23
CA ARG A 121 -0.16 22.71 -1.42
C ARG A 121 0.24 24.18 -1.35
#